data_AF-A0A2K3P345-F1
#
_entry.id   AF-A0A2K3P345-F1
#
_cell.length_a   1.000
_cell.length_b   1.000
_cell.length_c   1.000
_cell.angle_alpha   90.00
_cell.angle_beta   90.00
_cell.angle_gamma   90.00
#
_symmetry.space_group_name_H-M   'P 1'
#
loop_
_entity.id
_entity.type
_entity.pdbx_description
1 polymer ?
#
loop_
_entity_poly.entity_id
_entity_poly.type
_entity_poly.pdbx_seq_one_letter_code
_entity_poly.pdbx_strand_id
1 'polypeptide(L)'
;MKRKKGSISPTRVSQRCNKAKGKVDEDEESHELCPYFANIPSHLTVQILLQLPIKSLLICKCVCKIWKTLISEPQFAKLHFEKTPVSFMIRTKDHRRVSRTLYLLECDPEKFEIGSDNRVKLQPIFKLPLRASKFFLDKNGESSNRGRQSLYTPSKQELDNKFNIVNSCNGLLCLSDLFTENPLVVCNPVTGEFIRLPKATTTPFRLNATERRMLQRQSALGFLAKTNEYKVIKMLIIYGFRFNDCKSVIVEINTLGTSLWRNVEVDSQVSIPWLKYPTCVNGALHWIGFEGGFEGRQMSILCFCLESERFQSFLSPPHVLGYHNNRTGNTNLTMGELKGFLYICDSTFFSDVTMWVMNEYGNGESWTKLYSIDTLVSSLGHPDVSRYGLCLPVKHFEEDFFEIIPHIASLIPLKDVVKGDDIEVLNFHS
;
A
#
# COMPACT_ATOMS: atom_id res chain seq x y z
N MET A 1 25.69 -52.45 37.55
CA MET A 1 25.33 -52.17 38.95
C MET A 1 25.42 -50.66 39.19
N LYS A 2 24.29 -49.98 39.51
CA LYS A 2 24.16 -48.60 40.07
C LYS A 2 24.77 -47.44 39.21
N ARG A 3 24.17 -46.24 39.05
CA ARG A 3 23.34 -45.43 39.98
C ARG A 3 22.61 -44.31 39.19
N LYS A 4 21.35 -44.04 39.57
CA LYS A 4 20.49 -42.89 39.15
C LYS A 4 20.94 -41.57 39.80
N LYS A 5 20.74 -40.45 39.10
CA LYS A 5 20.32 -39.09 39.56
C LYS A 5 19.62 -38.46 38.35
N GLY A 6 18.44 -37.83 38.37
CA GLY A 6 17.71 -37.11 39.41
C GLY A 6 17.34 -35.74 38.82
N SER A 7 16.09 -35.58 38.38
CA SER A 7 15.52 -34.42 37.69
C SER A 7 15.27 -33.23 38.63
N ILE A 8 15.51 -31.99 38.18
CA ILE A 8 14.89 -30.78 38.75
C ILE A 8 14.64 -29.74 37.63
N SER A 9 13.38 -29.36 37.47
CA SER A 9 12.87 -28.21 36.72
C SER A 9 12.73 -26.99 37.66
N PRO A 10 12.98 -25.73 37.24
CA PRO A 10 12.68 -24.57 38.06
C PRO A 10 11.31 -23.95 37.74
N THR A 11 10.51 -23.84 38.79
CA THR A 11 9.20 -23.20 38.88
C THR A 11 9.31 -21.67 38.88
N ARG A 12 8.41 -21.00 38.13
CA ARG A 12 8.18 -19.54 38.17
C ARG A 12 7.78 -19.08 39.58
N VAL A 13 8.52 -18.12 40.13
CA VAL A 13 8.08 -17.35 41.31
C VAL A 13 7.57 -15.99 40.83
N SER A 14 6.31 -15.70 41.14
CA SER A 14 5.68 -14.40 40.96
C SER A 14 6.05 -13.49 42.14
N GLN A 15 6.64 -12.33 41.85
CA GLN A 15 6.82 -11.28 42.86
C GLN A 15 5.75 -10.19 42.67
N ARG A 16 4.84 -10.17 43.63
CA ARG A 16 3.82 -9.16 43.90
C ARG A 16 4.53 -7.91 44.42
N CYS A 17 4.39 -6.78 43.73
CA CYS A 17 4.93 -5.50 44.20
C CYS A 17 3.98 -4.90 45.25
N ASN A 18 4.40 -4.87 46.52
CA ASN A 18 3.71 -4.15 47.58
C ASN A 18 4.10 -2.67 47.54
N LYS A 19 3.09 -1.80 47.56
CA LYS A 19 3.22 -0.35 47.76
C LYS A 19 3.65 -0.08 49.21
N ALA A 20 4.81 0.52 49.41
CA ALA A 20 5.17 1.19 50.66
C ALA A 20 5.52 2.65 50.36
N LYS A 21 4.80 3.57 51.00
CA LYS A 21 5.08 4.99 51.03
C LYS A 21 6.36 5.22 51.84
N GLY A 22 7.37 5.83 51.23
CA GLY A 22 8.52 6.42 51.91
C GLY A 22 8.81 7.78 51.27
N LYS A 23 8.70 8.84 52.07
CA LYS A 23 9.27 10.16 51.80
C LYS A 23 10.78 10.02 51.93
N VAL A 24 11.55 10.48 50.94
CA VAL A 24 12.96 10.86 51.09
C VAL A 24 13.22 12.02 50.13
N ASP A 25 13.45 13.17 50.75
CA ASP A 25 14.40 14.25 50.48
C ASP A 25 14.80 14.57 49.03
N GLU A 26 14.52 15.83 48.70
CA GLU A 26 15.13 16.59 47.61
C GLU A 26 16.63 16.70 47.89
N ASP A 27 17.46 16.09 47.03
CA ASP A 27 18.83 16.55 46.82
C ASP A 27 19.22 16.34 45.36
N GLU A 28 19.85 17.40 44.87
CA GLU A 28 20.22 17.72 43.50
C GLU A 28 21.24 16.75 42.91
N GLU A 29 20.93 16.18 41.73
CA GLU A 29 21.92 15.90 40.67
C GLU A 29 21.17 15.33 39.44
N SER A 30 20.52 16.22 38.67
CA SER A 30 19.99 15.86 37.34
C SER A 30 20.10 16.99 36.32
N HIS A 31 21.24 17.67 36.32
CA HIS A 31 21.70 18.52 35.23
C HIS A 31 23.19 18.18 35.10
N GLU A 32 23.76 17.66 34.01
CA GLU A 32 23.86 18.31 32.71
C GLU A 32 24.29 17.26 31.65
N LEU A 33 23.36 16.77 30.85
CA LEU A 33 23.69 16.23 29.53
C LEU A 33 22.85 16.87 28.40
N CYS A 34 22.15 17.97 28.71
CA CYS A 34 21.22 18.57 27.75
C CYS A 34 21.24 20.12 27.60
N PRO A 35 22.38 20.85 27.68
CA PRO A 35 22.36 22.29 27.35
C PRO A 35 22.47 22.58 25.84
N TYR A 36 22.96 21.63 25.02
CA TYR A 36 23.34 21.96 23.64
C TYR A 36 22.16 22.18 22.69
N PHE A 37 21.10 21.36 22.73
CA PHE A 37 19.95 21.51 21.83
C PHE A 37 18.91 22.53 22.31
N ALA A 38 18.88 22.85 23.61
CA ALA A 38 17.96 23.86 24.15
C ALA A 38 18.32 25.28 23.69
N ASN A 39 19.59 25.52 23.34
CA ASN A 39 20.10 26.81 22.92
C ASN A 39 20.11 27.01 21.38
N ILE A 40 19.71 26.01 20.60
CA ILE A 40 19.63 26.14 19.14
C ILE A 40 18.34 26.91 18.79
N PRO A 41 18.43 27.99 17.99
CA PRO A 41 17.25 28.67 17.47
C PRO A 41 16.24 27.71 16.82
N SER A 42 14.94 27.97 16.99
CA SER A 42 13.86 27.09 16.51
C SER A 42 13.97 26.79 15.01
N HIS A 43 14.31 27.77 14.19
CA HIS A 43 14.45 27.61 12.74
C HIS A 43 15.59 26.65 12.36
N LEU A 44 16.73 26.68 13.06
CA LEU A 44 17.84 25.74 12.84
C LEU A 44 17.46 24.33 13.31
N THR A 45 16.73 24.24 14.43
CA THR A 45 16.20 22.96 14.91
C THR A 45 15.27 22.33 13.88
N VAL A 46 14.35 23.10 13.29
CA VAL A 46 13.47 22.63 12.20
C VAL A 46 14.30 22.17 11.00
N GLN A 47 15.30 22.93 10.57
CA GLN A 47 16.17 22.53 9.45
C GLN A 47 16.90 21.22 9.71
N ILE A 48 17.43 21.01 10.92
CA ILE A 48 18.09 19.77 11.32
C ILE A 48 17.10 18.60 11.29
N LEU A 49 15.93 18.78 11.91
CA LEU A 49 14.90 17.75 11.96
C LEU A 49 14.38 17.39 10.56
N LEU A 50 14.24 18.35 9.64
CA LEU A 50 13.80 18.11 8.27
C LEU A 50 14.76 17.22 7.45
N GLN A 51 16.01 17.05 7.88
CA GLN A 51 16.98 16.15 7.23
C GLN A 51 16.90 14.71 7.77
N LEU A 52 16.14 14.48 8.83
CA LEU A 52 16.09 13.16 9.46
C LEU A 52 15.10 12.22 8.75
N PRO A 53 15.42 10.92 8.66
CA PRO A 53 14.47 9.90 8.24
C PRO A 53 13.25 9.82 9.16
N ILE A 54 12.13 9.34 8.64
CA ILE A 54 10.85 9.29 9.38
C ILE A 54 10.95 8.50 10.67
N LYS A 55 11.70 7.39 10.67
CA LYS A 55 11.92 6.59 11.89
C LYS A 55 12.56 7.42 13.01
N SER A 56 13.59 8.18 12.65
CA SER A 56 14.29 9.05 13.60
C SER A 56 13.36 10.16 14.10
N LEU A 57 12.54 10.74 13.22
CA LEU A 57 11.56 11.76 13.61
C LEU A 57 10.51 11.24 14.59
N LEU A 58 10.03 10.01 14.42
CA LEU A 58 9.11 9.39 15.38
C LEU A 58 9.76 9.21 16.76
N ILE A 59 11.06 8.90 16.82
CA ILE A 59 11.83 8.85 18.07
C ILE A 59 12.02 10.26 18.64
N CYS A 60 12.36 11.26 17.81
CA CYS A 60 12.51 12.65 18.21
C CYS A 60 11.25 13.23 18.87
N LYS A 61 10.04 12.81 18.45
CA LYS A 61 8.78 13.19 19.11
C LYS A 61 8.71 12.76 20.58
N CYS A 62 9.50 11.77 21.00
CA CYS A 62 9.54 11.27 22.37
C CYS A 62 10.67 11.90 23.21
N VAL A 63 11.58 12.67 22.60
CA VAL A 63 12.75 13.25 23.30
C VAL A 63 12.34 14.43 24.18
N CYS A 64 11.60 15.40 23.64
CA CYS A 64 11.12 16.56 24.40
C CYS A 64 9.83 17.15 23.83
N LYS A 65 9.15 17.98 24.63
CA LYS A 65 7.88 18.64 24.23
C LYS A 65 8.05 19.57 23.03
N ILE A 66 9.17 20.32 22.96
CA ILE A 66 9.43 21.26 21.87
C ILE A 66 9.51 20.53 20.53
N TRP A 67 10.31 19.45 20.46
CA TRP A 67 10.43 18.66 19.23
C TRP A 67 9.12 17.96 18.87
N LYS A 68 8.39 17.44 19.87
CA LYS A 68 7.05 16.89 19.64
C LYS A 68 6.13 17.91 18.98
N THR A 69 6.12 19.16 19.46
CA THR A 69 5.32 20.24 18.90
C THR A 69 5.77 20.55 17.47
N LEU A 70 7.05 20.86 17.25
CA LEU A 70 7.60 21.21 15.92
C LEU A 70 7.33 20.12 14.87
N ILE A 71 7.60 18.86 15.19
CA ILE A 71 7.42 17.73 14.24
C ILE A 71 5.92 17.45 14.00
N SER A 72 5.03 17.88 14.89
CA SER A 72 3.58 17.73 14.73
C SER A 72 2.92 18.93 14.05
N GLU A 73 3.67 19.98 13.71
CA GLU A 73 3.13 21.10 12.95
C GLU A 73 2.84 20.70 11.49
N PRO A 74 1.68 21.09 10.94
CA PRO A 74 1.32 20.73 9.57
C PRO A 74 2.33 21.20 8.51
N GLN A 75 2.96 22.36 8.72
CA GLN A 75 3.97 22.89 7.81
C GLN A 75 5.24 22.02 7.81
N PHE A 76 5.68 21.55 8.98
CA PHE A 76 6.80 20.63 9.09
C PHE A 76 6.51 19.33 8.32
N ALA A 77 5.33 18.75 8.54
CA ALA A 77 4.92 17.50 7.88
C ALA A 77 4.90 17.64 6.34
N LYS A 78 4.42 18.78 5.81
CA LYS A 78 4.43 19.07 4.36
C LYS A 78 5.84 19.20 3.80
N LEU A 79 6.69 20.04 4.42
CA LEU A 79 8.07 20.25 3.98
C LEU A 79 8.91 18.97 4.06
N HIS A 80 8.66 18.13 5.07
CA HIS A 80 9.31 16.84 5.20
C HIS A 80 8.85 15.87 4.11
N PHE A 81 7.53 15.80 3.85
CA PHE A 81 6.95 14.94 2.83
C PHE A 81 7.50 15.26 1.43
N GLU A 82 7.63 16.53 1.07
CA GLU A 82 8.22 16.97 -0.21
C GLU A 82 9.65 16.49 -0.44
N LYS A 83 10.42 16.28 0.64
CA LYS A 83 11.80 15.80 0.60
C LYS A 83 11.94 14.29 0.79
N THR A 84 10.85 13.62 1.17
CA THR A 84 10.89 12.21 1.53
C THR A 84 11.07 11.34 0.28
N PRO A 85 12.06 10.45 0.25
CA PRO A 85 12.25 9.55 -0.88
C PRO A 85 11.17 8.46 -0.92
N VAL A 86 10.93 7.93 -2.13
CA VAL A 86 10.08 6.75 -2.31
C VAL A 86 10.68 5.57 -1.55
N SER A 87 9.83 4.91 -0.77
CA SER A 87 10.09 3.69 -0.01
C SER A 87 9.18 2.57 -0.51
N PHE A 88 9.31 1.37 0.06
CA PHE A 88 8.46 0.23 -0.31
C PHE A 88 7.70 -0.34 0.87
N MET A 89 6.42 -0.59 0.67
CA MET A 89 5.62 -1.43 1.55
C MET A 89 5.59 -2.86 1.01
N ILE A 90 5.94 -3.82 1.87
CA ILE A 90 5.99 -5.25 1.50
C ILE A 90 5.13 -6.07 2.45
N ARG A 91 4.39 -7.04 1.90
CA ARG A 91 3.79 -8.15 2.66
C ARG A 91 3.89 -9.47 1.89
N THR A 92 3.87 -10.58 2.63
CA THR A 92 3.66 -11.90 2.03
C THR A 92 2.19 -12.04 1.58
N LYS A 93 2.01 -12.65 0.41
CA LYS A 93 0.75 -12.86 -0.30
C LYS A 93 0.72 -14.29 -0.84
N ASP A 94 0.63 -15.28 0.04
CA ASP A 94 0.36 -16.66 -0.37
C ASP A 94 -1.16 -16.82 -0.64
N HIS A 95 -1.48 -17.63 -1.65
CA HIS A 95 -2.84 -18.03 -2.01
C HIS A 95 -3.62 -18.59 -0.82
N ARG A 96 -2.93 -19.22 0.15
CA ARG A 96 -3.54 -19.75 1.38
C ARG A 96 -3.51 -18.72 2.52
N ARG A 97 -2.42 -17.96 2.67
CA ARG A 97 -2.22 -17.00 3.77
C ARG A 97 -1.71 -15.63 3.28
N VAL A 98 -2.47 -14.58 3.59
CA VAL A 98 -2.04 -13.19 3.39
C VAL A 98 -1.57 -12.63 4.73
N SER A 99 -0.36 -12.06 4.78
CA SER A 99 0.15 -11.42 6.01
C SER A 99 -0.74 -10.24 6.42
N ARG A 100 -1.03 -10.16 7.72
CA ARG A 100 -1.72 -9.03 8.37
C ARG A 100 -0.75 -7.93 8.79
N THR A 101 0.46 -7.94 8.29
CA THR A 101 1.47 -6.95 8.62
C THR A 101 2.14 -6.50 7.35
N LEU A 102 2.08 -5.19 7.12
CA LEU A 102 2.85 -4.52 6.10
C LEU A 102 4.13 -3.98 6.73
N TYR A 103 5.23 -4.15 6.01
CA TYR A 103 6.54 -3.68 6.39
C TYR A 103 6.92 -2.53 5.49
N LEU A 104 7.16 -1.36 6.08
CA LEU A 104 7.75 -0.24 5.34
C LEU A 104 9.28 -0.38 5.37
N LEU A 105 9.89 -0.37 4.20
CA LEU A 105 11.33 -0.52 3.99
C LEU A 105 11.90 0.75 3.39
N GLU A 106 12.99 1.23 3.96
CA GLU A 106 13.82 2.29 3.38
C GLU A 106 14.75 1.62 2.37
N CYS A 107 14.76 2.11 1.13
CA CYS A 107 15.72 1.67 0.14
C CYS A 107 17.00 2.47 0.27
N ASP A 108 17.83 2.03 1.21
CA ASP A 108 19.20 2.52 1.36
C ASP A 108 20.17 1.40 0.94
N PRO A 109 20.81 1.52 -0.24
CA PRO A 109 21.73 0.52 -0.76
C PRO A 109 22.84 0.13 0.23
N GLU A 110 23.30 1.09 1.03
CA GLU A 110 24.41 0.91 1.98
C GLU A 110 23.99 0.10 3.22
N LYS A 111 22.68 -0.03 3.48
CA LYS A 111 22.14 -0.75 4.64
C LYS A 111 21.80 -2.22 4.35
N PHE A 112 21.95 -2.70 3.11
CA PHE A 112 21.67 -4.10 2.78
C PHE A 112 22.86 -4.99 3.15
N GLU A 113 22.79 -5.61 4.31
CA GLU A 113 23.69 -6.70 4.68
C GLU A 113 23.25 -7.99 3.98
N ILE A 114 24.11 -8.53 3.11
CA ILE A 114 23.93 -9.85 2.51
C ILE A 114 24.57 -10.87 3.46
N GLY A 115 23.73 -11.70 4.09
CA GLY A 115 24.19 -12.80 4.93
C GLY A 115 24.96 -13.86 4.14
N SER A 116 25.74 -14.69 4.84
CA SER A 116 26.52 -15.80 4.25
C SER A 116 25.67 -16.82 3.48
N ASP A 117 24.36 -16.82 3.70
CA ASP A 117 23.33 -17.61 3.03
C ASP A 117 22.69 -16.88 1.81
N ASN A 118 23.32 -15.81 1.30
CA ASN A 118 22.83 -14.97 0.19
C ASN A 118 21.47 -14.33 0.46
N ARG A 119 21.26 -13.94 1.71
CA ARG A 119 19.95 -13.66 2.26
C ARG A 119 20.04 -12.25 2.87
N VAL A 120 19.29 -11.29 2.34
CA VAL A 120 19.35 -9.89 2.82
C VAL A 120 18.52 -9.74 4.08
N LYS A 121 19.14 -9.19 5.12
CA LYS A 121 18.44 -8.83 6.34
C LYS A 121 17.81 -7.44 6.19
N LEU A 122 16.51 -7.42 5.91
CA LEU A 122 15.75 -6.18 5.89
C LEU A 122 15.39 -5.73 7.31
N GLN A 123 15.80 -4.52 7.69
CA GLN A 123 15.29 -3.87 8.89
C GLN A 123 14.13 -2.93 8.52
N PRO A 124 12.87 -3.27 8.84
CA PRO A 124 11.76 -2.38 8.54
C PRO A 124 11.86 -1.07 9.34
N ILE A 125 11.51 0.04 8.68
CA ILE A 125 11.31 1.35 9.31
C ILE A 125 10.21 1.21 10.36
N PHE A 126 9.09 0.62 9.93
CA PHE A 126 7.87 0.48 10.68
C PHE A 126 7.11 -0.79 10.26
N LYS A 127 6.33 -1.34 11.19
CA LYS A 127 5.43 -2.47 10.97
C LYS A 127 4.02 -1.97 11.17
N LEU A 128 3.17 -2.05 10.15
CA LEU A 128 1.75 -1.73 10.26
C LEU A 128 0.97 -3.01 10.57
N PRO A 129 0.57 -3.26 11.82
CA PRO A 129 -0.22 -4.43 12.17
C PRO A 129 -1.69 -4.19 11.76
N LEU A 130 -2.08 -4.72 10.61
CA LEU A 130 -3.47 -4.72 10.14
C LEU A 130 -4.29 -5.86 10.78
N ARG A 131 -3.91 -6.27 12.01
CA ARG A 131 -4.59 -7.30 12.83
C ARG A 131 -5.98 -6.84 13.28
N ALA A 132 -6.21 -5.53 13.21
CA ALA A 132 -7.42 -4.83 13.58
C ALA A 132 -8.52 -4.90 12.50
N SER A 133 -8.53 -5.83 11.55
CA SER A 133 -9.60 -5.80 10.53
C SER A 133 -10.99 -6.16 11.04
N LYS A 134 -11.14 -6.65 12.28
CA LYS A 134 -12.44 -6.61 12.98
C LYS A 134 -12.96 -5.16 13.14
N PHE A 135 -12.08 -4.19 13.34
CA PHE A 135 -12.42 -2.78 13.41
C PHE A 135 -12.83 -2.22 12.05
N PHE A 136 -12.53 -2.87 10.92
CA PHE A 136 -13.07 -2.47 9.61
C PHE A 136 -14.52 -2.96 9.41
N LEU A 137 -15.00 -3.93 10.21
CA LEU A 137 -16.13 -4.79 9.85
C LEU A 137 -17.37 -4.79 10.78
N ASP A 138 -17.42 -4.11 11.93
CA ASP A 138 -18.55 -4.21 12.90
C ASP A 138 -18.96 -2.83 13.45
N LYS A 139 -20.23 -2.39 13.68
CA LYS A 139 -21.62 -2.90 13.53
C LYS A 139 -22.55 -1.68 13.32
N ASN A 140 -23.60 -1.83 12.51
CA ASN A 140 -24.92 -1.24 12.79
C ASN A 140 -25.96 -2.31 12.45
N GLY A 141 -26.68 -2.77 13.47
CA GLY A 141 -27.60 -3.90 13.39
C GLY A 141 -28.93 -3.55 12.75
N GLU A 142 -29.57 -4.56 12.17
CA GLU A 142 -31.00 -4.78 12.36
C GLU A 142 -31.35 -6.24 12.07
N SER A 143 -32.07 -6.81 13.04
CA SER A 143 -32.84 -8.02 12.87
C SER A 143 -33.90 -7.82 11.80
N SER A 144 -33.79 -8.48 10.64
CA SER A 144 -34.99 -8.94 9.94
C SER A 144 -34.67 -10.07 8.96
N ASN A 145 -35.51 -11.10 9.08
CA ASN A 145 -35.78 -12.17 8.12
C ASN A 145 -34.68 -13.22 7.87
N ARG A 146 -34.78 -14.28 8.69
CA ARG A 146 -34.57 -15.66 8.24
C ARG A 146 -35.47 -15.94 7.02
N GLY A 147 -34.96 -15.69 5.83
CA GLY A 147 -35.57 -16.06 4.56
C GLY A 147 -34.50 -16.63 3.64
N ARG A 148 -34.50 -17.95 3.49
CA ARG A 148 -33.61 -18.79 2.65
C ARG A 148 -33.01 -18.07 1.42
N GLN A 149 -31.68 -17.94 1.39
CA GLN A 149 -30.89 -18.27 0.19
C GLN A 149 -29.38 -18.37 0.46
N SER A 150 -28.82 -19.48 -0.03
CA SER A 150 -27.40 -19.84 -0.23
C SER A 150 -26.57 -20.31 0.98
N LEU A 151 -26.30 -21.62 0.96
CA LEU A 151 -25.37 -22.37 1.79
C LEU A 151 -23.91 -22.00 1.43
N TYR A 152 -23.36 -21.02 2.14
CA TYR A 152 -21.95 -21.01 2.51
C TYR A 152 -21.87 -20.21 3.81
N THR A 153 -21.93 -20.89 4.93
CA THR A 153 -21.60 -20.29 6.23
C THR A 153 -20.10 -20.50 6.39
N PRO A 154 -19.22 -19.50 6.17
CA PRO A 154 -17.81 -19.69 6.43
C PRO A 154 -17.68 -19.99 7.91
N SER A 155 -16.88 -21.00 8.25
CA SER A 155 -16.63 -21.32 9.64
C SER A 155 -16.06 -20.08 10.34
N LYS A 156 -16.31 -19.91 11.63
CA LYS A 156 -15.83 -18.78 12.46
C LYS A 156 -14.29 -18.63 12.44
N GLN A 157 -13.57 -19.62 11.90
CA GLN A 157 -12.12 -19.66 11.68
C GLN A 157 -11.67 -19.16 10.28
N GLU A 158 -12.58 -19.03 9.30
CA GLU A 158 -12.26 -18.60 7.93
C GLU A 158 -12.42 -17.10 7.68
N LEU A 159 -13.13 -16.38 8.56
CA LEU A 159 -13.32 -14.92 8.48
C LEU A 159 -12.11 -14.14 9.01
N ASP A 160 -10.92 -14.67 8.79
CA ASP A 160 -9.70 -14.18 9.41
C ASP A 160 -9.09 -13.08 8.53
N ASN A 161 -9.75 -11.92 8.52
CA ASN A 161 -9.06 -10.64 8.48
C ASN A 161 -8.21 -10.33 7.22
N LYS A 162 -8.67 -10.75 6.04
CA LYS A 162 -7.95 -10.54 4.77
C LYS A 162 -8.48 -9.31 4.04
N PHE A 163 -7.59 -8.40 3.65
CA PHE A 163 -7.85 -7.21 2.83
C PHE A 163 -6.89 -7.18 1.64
N ASN A 164 -7.34 -6.60 0.53
CA ASN A 164 -6.50 -6.26 -0.60
C ASN A 164 -5.92 -4.85 -0.41
N ILE A 165 -4.73 -4.63 -0.95
CA ILE A 165 -4.21 -3.27 -1.07
C ILE A 165 -4.58 -2.80 -2.46
N VAL A 166 -5.24 -1.65 -2.51
CA VAL A 166 -5.68 -1.05 -3.77
C VAL A 166 -4.47 -0.37 -4.41
N ASN A 167 -4.00 0.72 -3.81
CA ASN A 167 -2.79 1.44 -4.21
C ASN A 167 -2.33 2.37 -3.09
N SER A 168 -1.13 2.94 -3.27
CA SER A 168 -0.69 4.11 -2.51
C SER A 168 -0.86 5.38 -3.33
N CYS A 169 -1.17 6.50 -2.66
CA CYS A 169 -1.22 7.82 -3.25
C CYS A 169 -0.83 8.86 -2.19
N ASN A 170 0.19 9.66 -2.46
CA ASN A 170 0.66 10.76 -1.61
C ASN A 170 0.80 10.42 -0.11
N GLY A 171 1.38 9.25 0.17
CA GLY A 171 1.61 8.76 1.53
C GLY A 171 0.39 8.23 2.27
N LEU A 172 -0.74 8.09 1.58
CA LEU A 172 -1.87 7.32 2.04
C LEU A 172 -1.94 5.97 1.32
N LEU A 173 -2.59 5.01 1.97
CA LEU A 173 -2.83 3.66 1.47
C LEU A 173 -4.33 3.38 1.48
N CYS A 174 -4.84 2.88 0.35
CA CYS A 174 -6.22 2.42 0.26
C CYS A 174 -6.30 0.89 0.36
N LEU A 175 -7.17 0.41 1.23
CA LEU A 175 -7.40 -1.01 1.47
C LEU A 175 -8.84 -1.37 1.10
N SER A 176 -9.02 -2.55 0.51
CA SER A 176 -10.33 -3.06 0.12
C SER A 176 -10.58 -4.45 0.70
N ASP A 177 -11.85 -4.84 0.71
CA ASP A 177 -12.26 -6.19 1.08
C ASP A 177 -11.65 -7.22 0.13
N LEU A 178 -11.23 -8.38 0.65
CA LEU A 178 -10.57 -9.40 -0.17
C LEU A 178 -11.50 -9.98 -1.25
N PHE A 179 -12.76 -10.22 -0.91
CA PHE A 179 -13.68 -10.99 -1.74
C PHE A 179 -14.55 -10.10 -2.63
N THR A 180 -14.99 -8.97 -2.08
CA THR A 180 -15.85 -8.02 -2.77
C THR A 180 -15.06 -6.91 -3.44
N GLU A 181 -13.77 -6.73 -3.14
CA GLU A 181 -12.90 -5.65 -3.66
C GLU A 181 -13.47 -4.24 -3.42
N ASN A 182 -14.46 -4.12 -2.54
CA ASN A 182 -15.01 -2.84 -2.13
C ASN A 182 -13.99 -2.10 -1.26
N PRO A 183 -13.73 -0.81 -1.53
CA PRO A 183 -12.79 -0.05 -0.73
C PRO A 183 -13.37 0.12 0.69
N LEU A 184 -12.56 -0.18 1.70
CA LEU A 184 -12.98 -0.23 3.10
C LEU A 184 -12.41 0.94 3.90
N VAL A 185 -11.11 1.16 3.78
CA VAL A 185 -10.40 2.17 4.56
C VAL A 185 -9.32 2.85 3.75
N VAL A 186 -9.08 4.12 4.08
CA VAL A 186 -7.85 4.83 3.72
C VAL A 186 -7.07 5.07 5.00
N CYS A 187 -5.78 4.76 4.99
CA CYS A 187 -4.93 4.93 6.15
C CYS A 187 -3.62 5.64 5.82
N ASN A 188 -3.04 6.29 6.84
CA ASN A 188 -1.65 6.69 6.85
C ASN A 188 -0.85 5.61 7.63
N PRO A 189 -0.01 4.81 6.95
CA PRO A 189 0.77 3.76 7.59
C PRO A 189 1.73 4.25 8.68
N VAL A 190 2.22 5.48 8.59
CA VAL A 190 3.24 6.04 9.50
C VAL A 190 2.62 6.56 10.78
N THR A 191 1.51 7.29 10.68
CA THR A 191 0.80 7.82 11.87
C THR A 191 -0.08 6.74 12.51
N GLY A 192 -0.37 5.66 11.77
CA GLY A 192 -1.29 4.61 12.18
C GLY A 192 -2.75 5.05 12.12
N GLU A 193 -3.05 6.24 11.60
CA GLU A 193 -4.41 6.75 11.49
C GLU A 193 -5.14 6.10 10.31
N PHE A 194 -6.44 5.88 10.45
CA PHE A 194 -7.30 5.40 9.36
C PHE A 194 -8.71 5.96 9.43
N ILE A 195 -9.36 5.98 8.28
CA ILE A 195 -10.76 6.39 8.10
C ILE A 195 -11.51 5.27 7.40
N ARG A 196 -12.73 5.00 7.87
CA ARG A 196 -13.65 4.07 7.21
C ARG A 196 -14.38 4.77 6.08
N LEU A 197 -14.39 4.14 4.93
CA LEU A 197 -15.17 4.61 3.80
C LEU A 197 -16.64 4.21 4.01
N PRO A 198 -17.60 5.08 3.63
CA PRO A 198 -19.01 4.73 3.68
C PRO A 198 -19.29 3.53 2.77
N LYS A 199 -20.30 2.73 3.09
CA LYS A 199 -20.71 1.63 2.22
C LYS A 199 -21.17 2.21 0.89
N ALA A 200 -20.54 1.74 -0.19
CA ALA A 200 -20.95 2.11 -1.53
C ALA A 200 -22.43 1.74 -1.77
N THR A 201 -23.16 2.68 -2.36
CA THR A 201 -24.61 2.57 -2.63
C THR A 201 -24.95 1.56 -3.70
N THR A 202 -24.00 1.23 -4.58
CA THR A 202 -24.23 0.23 -5.62
C THR A 202 -24.37 -1.17 -5.03
N THR A 203 -25.60 -1.57 -4.79
CA THR A 203 -25.98 -2.98 -4.77
C THR A 203 -25.79 -3.52 -6.19
N PRO A 204 -25.13 -4.68 -6.36
CA PRO A 204 -25.10 -5.28 -7.68
C PRO A 204 -26.56 -5.48 -8.11
N PHE A 205 -26.87 -5.06 -9.33
CA PHE A 205 -28.11 -5.39 -10.03
C PHE A 205 -28.43 -6.88 -9.82
N ARG A 206 -29.66 -7.30 -10.15
CA ARG A 206 -29.95 -8.74 -10.29
C ARG A 206 -29.18 -9.30 -11.50
N LEU A 207 -27.87 -9.44 -11.36
CA LEU A 207 -26.96 -9.99 -12.36
C LEU A 207 -27.26 -11.46 -12.47
N ASN A 208 -27.42 -11.92 -13.71
CA ASN A 208 -27.53 -13.33 -14.00
C ASN A 208 -26.19 -14.06 -13.73
N ALA A 209 -26.22 -15.39 -13.71
CA ALA A 209 -25.04 -16.19 -13.36
C ALA A 209 -23.84 -15.92 -14.29
N THR A 210 -24.10 -15.60 -15.56
CA THR A 210 -23.07 -15.29 -16.55
C THR A 210 -22.44 -13.92 -16.29
N GLU A 211 -23.24 -12.88 -16.07
CA GLU A 211 -22.75 -11.53 -15.78
C GLU A 211 -21.91 -11.49 -14.51
N ARG A 212 -22.23 -12.32 -13.51
CA ARG A 212 -21.41 -12.46 -12.30
C ARG A 212 -20.01 -13.02 -12.56
N ARG A 213 -19.84 -13.85 -13.59
CA ARG A 213 -18.53 -14.41 -13.99
C ARG A 213 -17.71 -13.43 -14.84
N MET A 214 -18.40 -12.52 -15.53
CA MET A 214 -17.81 -11.51 -16.41
C MET A 214 -17.74 -10.13 -15.73
N LEU A 215 -17.77 -10.12 -14.40
CA LEU A 215 -17.76 -8.92 -13.60
C LEU A 215 -16.34 -8.66 -13.09
N GLN A 216 -15.83 -7.47 -13.36
CA GLN A 216 -14.65 -6.96 -12.69
C GLN A 216 -15.02 -5.79 -11.78
N ARG A 217 -14.44 -5.80 -10.58
CA ARG A 217 -14.46 -4.66 -9.68
C ARG A 217 -13.08 -4.04 -9.70
N GLN A 218 -13.02 -2.71 -9.65
CA GLN A 218 -11.77 -1.99 -9.50
C GLN A 218 -12.00 -0.87 -8.50
N SER A 219 -10.98 -0.59 -7.71
CA SER A 219 -10.93 0.57 -6.85
C SER A 219 -9.62 1.29 -7.09
N ALA A 220 -9.57 2.59 -6.81
CA ALA A 220 -8.32 3.33 -6.76
C ALA A 220 -8.46 4.58 -5.88
N LEU A 221 -7.37 4.93 -5.20
CA LEU A 221 -7.21 6.18 -4.47
C LEU A 221 -6.37 7.13 -5.31
N GLY A 222 -6.84 8.36 -5.47
CA GLY A 222 -6.09 9.42 -6.13
C GLY A 222 -6.18 10.74 -5.40
N PHE A 223 -5.29 11.66 -5.77
CA PHE A 223 -5.18 12.99 -5.19
C PHE A 223 -5.30 14.05 -6.27
N LEU A 224 -6.25 14.97 -6.10
CA LEU A 224 -6.47 16.11 -6.98
C LEU A 224 -5.86 17.37 -6.35
N ALA A 225 -4.68 17.76 -6.84
CA ALA A 225 -3.91 18.88 -6.29
C ALA A 225 -4.66 20.22 -6.34
N LYS A 226 -5.42 20.47 -7.41
CA LYS A 226 -6.17 21.72 -7.63
C LYS A 226 -7.17 22.03 -6.50
N THR A 227 -7.85 21.00 -6.00
CA THR A 227 -8.83 21.13 -4.91
C THR A 227 -8.27 20.67 -3.55
N ASN A 228 -7.03 20.17 -3.54
CA ASN A 228 -6.38 19.53 -2.40
C ASN A 228 -7.25 18.41 -1.78
N GLU A 229 -7.78 17.53 -2.64
CA GLU A 229 -8.72 16.48 -2.25
C GLU A 229 -8.19 15.10 -2.59
N TYR A 230 -8.34 14.17 -1.66
CA TYR A 230 -8.27 12.74 -1.97
C TYR A 230 -9.63 12.26 -2.45
N LYS A 231 -9.63 11.47 -3.52
CA LYS A 231 -10.81 10.83 -4.08
C LYS A 231 -10.57 9.32 -4.17
N VAL A 232 -11.52 8.55 -3.69
CA VAL A 232 -11.58 7.10 -3.89
C VAL A 232 -12.60 6.84 -4.98
N ILE A 233 -12.21 6.09 -5.99
CA ILE A 233 -13.11 5.63 -7.02
C ILE A 233 -13.39 4.14 -6.85
N LYS A 234 -14.58 3.74 -7.26
CA LYS A 234 -15.00 2.35 -7.38
C LYS A 234 -15.63 2.17 -8.76
N MET A 235 -15.18 1.17 -9.49
CA MET A 235 -15.69 0.81 -10.80
C MET A 235 -16.27 -0.60 -10.77
N LEU A 236 -17.44 -0.75 -11.37
CA LEU A 236 -18.09 -2.03 -11.64
C LEU A 236 -18.17 -2.20 -13.16
N ILE A 237 -17.40 -3.12 -13.71
CA ILE A 237 -17.29 -3.35 -15.15
C ILE A 237 -17.89 -4.71 -15.47
N ILE A 238 -18.85 -4.75 -16.38
CA ILE A 238 -19.49 -5.98 -16.87
C ILE A 238 -19.06 -6.19 -18.30
N TYR A 239 -18.42 -7.33 -18.58
CA TYR A 239 -17.99 -7.72 -19.92
C TYR A 239 -19.04 -8.59 -20.62
N GLY A 240 -19.12 -8.44 -21.94
CA GLY A 240 -19.88 -9.33 -22.83
C GLY A 240 -19.17 -10.67 -23.06
N PHE A 241 -19.86 -11.60 -23.72
CA PHE A 241 -19.33 -12.94 -24.02
C PHE A 241 -18.06 -12.95 -24.88
N ARG A 242 -17.87 -11.92 -25.72
CA ARG A 242 -16.60 -11.63 -26.36
C ARG A 242 -15.80 -10.77 -25.38
N PHE A 243 -14.70 -11.29 -24.84
CA PHE A 243 -13.86 -10.67 -23.80
C PHE A 243 -13.26 -9.29 -24.16
N ASN A 244 -13.69 -8.67 -25.26
CA ASN A 244 -13.31 -7.34 -25.72
C ASN A 244 -14.44 -6.31 -25.65
N ASP A 245 -15.68 -6.73 -25.37
CA ASP A 245 -16.83 -5.83 -25.39
C ASP A 245 -17.24 -5.49 -23.94
N CYS A 246 -16.86 -4.31 -23.45
CA CYS A 246 -17.41 -3.75 -22.22
C CYS A 246 -18.90 -3.48 -22.42
N LYS A 247 -19.77 -4.23 -21.71
CA LYS A 247 -21.23 -4.11 -21.82
C LYS A 247 -21.74 -2.90 -21.04
N SER A 248 -21.23 -2.72 -19.82
CA SER A 248 -21.57 -1.58 -18.98
C SER A 248 -20.48 -1.32 -17.96
N VAL A 249 -20.28 -0.04 -17.66
CA VAL A 249 -19.41 0.42 -16.59
C VAL A 249 -20.22 1.34 -15.67
N ILE A 250 -20.02 1.17 -14.37
CA ILE A 250 -20.53 2.09 -13.35
C ILE A 250 -19.34 2.59 -12.57
N VAL A 251 -19.24 3.90 -12.45
CA VAL A 251 -18.16 4.57 -11.72
C VAL A 251 -18.79 5.36 -10.58
N GLU A 252 -18.41 5.04 -9.36
CA GLU A 252 -18.73 5.79 -8.16
C GLU A 252 -17.47 6.48 -7.64
N ILE A 253 -17.60 7.72 -7.18
CA ILE A 253 -16.52 8.48 -6.55
C ILE A 253 -16.96 8.94 -5.16
N ASN A 254 -16.06 8.79 -4.19
CA ASN A 254 -16.17 9.38 -2.86
C ASN A 254 -14.97 10.32 -2.64
N THR A 255 -15.25 11.57 -2.25
CA THR A 255 -14.21 12.45 -1.74
C THR A 255 -13.92 12.06 -0.29
N LEU A 256 -12.66 11.83 0.03
CA LEU A 256 -12.28 11.29 1.32
C LEU A 256 -12.76 12.21 2.46
N GLY A 257 -13.59 11.64 3.33
CA GLY A 257 -14.21 12.33 4.46
C GLY A 257 -15.69 12.67 4.27
N THR A 258 -16.22 12.59 3.05
CA THR A 258 -17.66 12.74 2.84
C THR A 258 -18.39 11.41 3.07
N SER A 259 -19.66 11.49 3.45
CA SER A 259 -20.49 10.32 3.77
C SER A 259 -21.11 9.63 2.55
N LEU A 260 -20.99 10.21 1.35
CA LEU A 260 -21.71 9.77 0.16
C LEU A 260 -20.77 9.37 -0.97
N TRP A 261 -21.16 8.31 -1.66
CA TRP A 261 -20.67 7.99 -3.01
C TRP A 261 -21.59 8.66 -4.02
N ARG A 262 -21.02 9.23 -5.08
CA ARG A 262 -21.79 9.75 -6.22
C ARG A 262 -21.42 9.02 -7.49
N ASN A 263 -22.39 8.83 -8.38
CA ASN A 263 -22.14 8.27 -9.70
C ASN A 263 -21.46 9.31 -10.61
N VAL A 264 -20.63 8.81 -11.51
CA VAL A 264 -20.04 9.57 -12.61
C VAL A 264 -20.65 9.07 -13.90
N GLU A 265 -21.07 9.99 -14.75
CA GLU A 265 -21.55 9.66 -16.09
C GLU A 265 -20.37 9.19 -16.95
N VAL A 266 -20.50 8.01 -17.52
CA VAL A 266 -19.49 7.44 -18.43
C VAL A 266 -20.05 7.45 -19.84
N ASP A 267 -19.23 7.91 -20.78
CA ASP A 267 -19.57 7.87 -22.20
C ASP A 267 -19.76 6.41 -22.66
N SER A 268 -20.87 6.16 -23.34
CA SER A 268 -21.28 4.83 -23.81
C SER A 268 -20.34 4.23 -24.85
N GLN A 269 -19.48 5.04 -25.48
CA GLN A 269 -18.51 4.59 -26.49
C GLN A 269 -17.17 4.16 -25.89
N VAL A 270 -16.93 4.37 -24.58
CA VAL A 270 -15.66 4.02 -23.95
C VAL A 270 -15.57 2.49 -23.79
N SER A 271 -14.64 1.88 -24.54
CA SER A 271 -14.27 0.48 -24.31
C SER A 271 -13.26 0.40 -23.17
N ILE A 272 -13.64 -0.27 -22.08
CA ILE A 272 -12.78 -0.50 -20.93
C ILE A 272 -12.23 -1.92 -21.00
N PRO A 273 -10.90 -2.12 -21.10
CA PRO A 273 -10.28 -3.44 -21.08
C PRO A 273 -10.23 -4.00 -19.65
N TRP A 274 -9.77 -5.25 -19.50
CA TRP A 274 -9.54 -5.81 -18.17
C TRP A 274 -8.43 -5.05 -17.45
N LEU A 275 -8.70 -4.50 -16.26
CA LEU A 275 -7.78 -3.56 -15.61
C LEU A 275 -6.94 -4.20 -14.48
N LYS A 276 -5.68 -3.79 -14.31
CA LYS A 276 -4.87 -4.10 -13.12
C LYS A 276 -3.95 -2.94 -12.77
N TYR A 277 -3.36 -3.03 -11.57
CA TYR A 277 -2.30 -2.14 -11.07
C TYR A 277 -2.71 -0.65 -11.01
N PRO A 278 -3.81 -0.31 -10.31
CA PRO A 278 -4.24 1.09 -10.15
C PRO A 278 -3.09 1.96 -9.63
N THR A 279 -2.81 3.07 -10.31
CA THR A 279 -1.74 4.01 -9.96
C THR A 279 -2.22 5.45 -10.12
N CYS A 280 -1.95 6.31 -9.15
CA CYS A 280 -2.26 7.75 -9.27
C CYS A 280 -1.02 8.52 -9.70
N VAL A 281 -1.15 9.33 -10.76
CA VAL A 281 -0.10 10.25 -11.25
C VAL A 281 -0.78 11.55 -11.65
N ASN A 282 -0.27 12.69 -11.17
CA ASN A 282 -0.70 14.04 -11.58
C ASN A 282 -2.23 14.28 -11.59
N GLY A 283 -2.96 13.78 -10.58
CA GLY A 283 -4.41 13.97 -10.51
C GLY A 283 -5.23 13.04 -11.42
N ALA A 284 -4.61 12.03 -12.00
CA ALA A 284 -5.25 11.02 -12.81
C ALA A 284 -4.90 9.61 -12.33
N LEU A 285 -5.88 8.72 -12.46
CA LEU A 285 -5.76 7.32 -12.11
C LEU A 285 -5.49 6.50 -13.35
N HIS A 286 -4.53 5.60 -13.28
CA HIS A 286 -4.04 4.79 -14.39
C HIS A 286 -4.18 3.31 -14.06
N TRP A 287 -4.51 2.52 -15.07
CA TRP A 287 -4.51 1.06 -15.02
C TRP A 287 -3.81 0.51 -16.25
N ILE A 288 -3.17 -0.64 -16.07
CA ILE A 288 -2.81 -1.49 -17.20
C ILE A 288 -4.07 -2.22 -17.65
N GLY A 289 -4.48 -1.96 -18.88
CA GLY A 289 -5.56 -2.63 -19.58
C GLY A 289 -5.05 -3.83 -20.37
N PHE A 290 -5.76 -4.95 -20.30
CA PHE A 290 -5.49 -6.17 -21.07
C PHE A 290 -6.62 -6.40 -22.07
N GLU A 291 -6.31 -6.24 -23.35
CA GLU A 291 -7.23 -6.46 -24.47
C GLU A 291 -7.16 -7.93 -24.92
N GLY A 292 -8.31 -8.56 -25.17
CA GLY A 292 -8.39 -9.99 -25.51
C GLY A 292 -8.79 -10.92 -24.37
N GLY A 293 -9.11 -10.41 -23.18
CA GLY A 293 -9.43 -11.20 -21.99
C GLY A 293 -8.19 -11.72 -21.23
N PHE A 294 -8.34 -12.84 -20.50
CA PHE A 294 -7.28 -13.44 -19.66
C PHE A 294 -6.02 -13.87 -20.45
N GLU A 295 -6.14 -14.04 -21.76
CA GLU A 295 -5.04 -14.41 -22.68
C GLU A 295 -4.42 -13.19 -23.38
N GLY A 296 -4.66 -12.00 -22.83
CA GLY A 296 -4.47 -10.70 -23.47
C GLY A 296 -3.20 -10.57 -24.31
N ARG A 297 -3.37 -10.26 -25.60
CA ARG A 297 -2.29 -10.13 -26.58
C ARG A 297 -1.78 -8.70 -26.72
N GLN A 298 -2.56 -7.73 -26.25
CA GLN A 298 -2.26 -6.32 -26.36
C GLN A 298 -2.58 -5.62 -25.04
N MET A 299 -1.68 -4.71 -24.64
CA MET A 299 -1.81 -3.92 -23.43
C MET A 299 -1.96 -2.46 -23.79
N SER A 300 -2.83 -1.77 -23.08
CA SER A 300 -3.03 -0.33 -23.18
C SER A 300 -3.03 0.27 -21.77
N ILE A 301 -2.83 1.58 -21.67
CA ILE A 301 -2.95 2.28 -20.39
C ILE A 301 -4.27 3.04 -20.40
N LEU A 302 -5.20 2.62 -19.54
CA LEU A 302 -6.43 3.37 -19.31
C LEU A 302 -6.18 4.41 -18.22
N CYS A 303 -6.62 5.62 -18.46
CA CYS A 303 -6.54 6.76 -17.56
C CYS A 303 -7.95 7.26 -17.23
N PHE A 304 -8.16 7.67 -15.99
CA PHE A 304 -9.32 8.42 -15.54
C PHE A 304 -8.85 9.72 -14.89
N CYS A 305 -9.17 10.86 -15.50
CA CYS A 305 -8.81 12.19 -14.97
C CYS A 305 -9.79 12.61 -13.86
N LEU A 306 -9.29 12.90 -12.65
CA LEU A 306 -10.14 13.27 -11.51
C LEU A 306 -10.73 14.67 -11.60
N GLU A 307 -10.15 15.54 -12.42
CA GLU A 307 -10.63 16.91 -12.65
C GLU A 307 -11.79 16.92 -13.66
N SER A 308 -11.58 16.32 -14.83
CA SER A 308 -12.60 16.28 -15.88
C SER A 308 -13.59 15.13 -15.72
N GLU A 309 -13.29 14.16 -14.86
CA GLU A 309 -14.07 12.94 -14.62
C GLU A 309 -14.32 12.14 -15.90
N ARG A 310 -13.28 12.04 -16.74
CA ARG A 310 -13.34 11.39 -18.05
C ARG A 310 -12.23 10.38 -18.23
N PHE A 311 -12.53 9.34 -18.98
CA PHE A 311 -11.57 8.35 -19.41
C PHE A 311 -10.75 8.83 -20.62
N GLN A 312 -9.49 8.42 -20.65
CA GLN A 312 -8.57 8.60 -21.76
C GLN A 312 -7.73 7.32 -21.88
N SER A 313 -7.28 6.99 -23.08
CA SER A 313 -6.42 5.82 -23.31
C SER A 313 -5.09 6.26 -23.89
N PHE A 314 -4.02 5.65 -23.41
CA PHE A 314 -2.66 5.85 -23.89
C PHE A 314 -2.06 4.53 -24.37
N LEU A 315 -1.12 4.63 -25.30
CA LEU A 315 -0.35 3.47 -25.74
C LEU A 315 0.58 2.98 -24.62
N SER A 316 0.74 1.66 -24.54
CA SER A 316 1.72 1.01 -23.67
C SER A 316 3.12 1.06 -24.30
N PRO A 317 4.19 0.78 -23.53
CA PRO A 317 5.54 0.75 -24.07
C PRO A 317 5.70 -0.36 -25.13
N PRO A 318 6.37 -0.12 -26.27
CA PRO A 318 6.41 -1.05 -27.41
C PRO A 318 6.93 -2.47 -27.09
N HIS A 319 7.83 -2.60 -26.11
CA HIS A 319 8.53 -3.85 -25.81
C HIS A 319 7.90 -4.71 -24.70
N VAL A 320 6.89 -4.20 -23.98
CA VAL A 320 6.09 -5.03 -23.05
C VAL A 320 5.26 -6.08 -23.85
N LEU A 321 5.22 -5.96 -25.19
CA LEU A 321 4.45 -6.77 -26.12
C LEU A 321 5.24 -7.88 -26.83
N GLY A 322 6.57 -7.97 -26.64
CA GLY A 322 7.44 -8.67 -27.61
C GLY A 322 7.65 -10.19 -27.43
N TYR A 323 7.44 -10.79 -26.25
CA TYR A 323 7.93 -12.15 -25.97
C TYR A 323 6.91 -13.13 -25.35
N HIS A 324 5.61 -12.80 -25.34
CA HIS A 324 4.59 -13.70 -24.78
C HIS A 324 4.07 -14.72 -25.79
N ASN A 325 4.96 -15.57 -26.32
CA ASN A 325 4.56 -16.83 -26.97
C ASN A 325 4.26 -17.95 -25.97
N ASN A 326 4.44 -17.71 -24.67
CA ASN A 326 4.14 -18.70 -23.64
C ASN A 326 2.71 -18.53 -23.12
N ARG A 327 1.91 -19.57 -23.35
CA ARG A 327 0.51 -19.77 -22.90
C ARG A 327 0.31 -19.78 -21.36
N THR A 328 1.28 -19.32 -20.59
CA THR A 328 1.26 -19.34 -19.12
C THR A 328 1.05 -17.91 -18.61
N GLY A 329 -0.16 -17.61 -18.15
CA GLY A 329 -0.64 -16.28 -17.74
C GLY A 329 -0.03 -15.69 -16.47
N ASN A 330 1.27 -15.87 -16.22
CA ASN A 330 1.99 -15.23 -15.11
C ASN A 330 2.87 -14.10 -15.64
N THR A 331 2.28 -12.92 -15.89
CA THR A 331 3.03 -11.68 -16.12
C THR A 331 3.34 -11.03 -14.77
N ASN A 332 4.61 -10.77 -14.49
CA ASN A 332 5.06 -10.08 -13.27
C ASN A 332 5.29 -8.60 -13.56
N LEU A 333 4.18 -7.91 -13.78
CA LEU A 333 4.15 -6.48 -14.04
C LEU A 333 3.82 -5.71 -12.76
N THR A 334 4.39 -4.52 -12.65
CA THR A 334 3.99 -3.52 -11.66
C THR A 334 3.92 -2.15 -12.34
N MET A 335 3.04 -1.30 -11.83
CA MET A 335 2.93 0.10 -12.26
C MET A 335 3.01 0.99 -11.03
N GLY A 336 3.62 2.16 -11.18
CA GLY A 336 3.79 3.09 -10.08
C GLY A 336 4.09 4.50 -10.55
N GLU A 337 4.26 5.38 -9.56
CA GLU A 337 4.60 6.78 -9.75
C GLU A 337 6.04 7.02 -9.28
N LEU A 338 6.80 7.77 -10.06
CA LEU A 338 8.16 8.18 -9.73
C LEU A 338 8.38 9.64 -10.13
N LYS A 339 8.41 10.54 -9.14
CA LYS A 339 8.68 11.98 -9.32
C LYS A 339 7.76 12.67 -10.35
N GLY A 340 6.48 12.32 -10.35
CA GLY A 340 5.46 12.82 -11.26
C GLY A 340 5.34 12.04 -12.57
N PHE A 341 6.16 11.01 -12.78
CA PHE A 341 6.13 10.19 -13.98
C PHE A 341 5.49 8.82 -13.71
N LEU A 342 4.75 8.32 -14.70
CA LEU A 342 4.22 6.96 -14.68
C LEU A 342 5.33 5.99 -15.11
N TYR A 343 5.54 4.93 -14.33
CA TYR A 343 6.49 3.88 -14.67
C TYR A 343 5.82 2.50 -14.69
N ILE A 344 6.33 1.63 -15.55
CA ILE A 344 5.97 0.22 -15.60
C ILE A 344 7.25 -0.59 -15.43
N CYS A 345 7.22 -1.55 -14.52
CA CYS A 345 8.33 -2.49 -14.34
C CYS A 345 7.85 -3.90 -14.71
N ASP A 346 8.58 -4.51 -15.63
CA ASP A 346 8.39 -5.90 -16.05
C ASP A 346 9.53 -6.76 -15.51
N SER A 347 9.14 -7.74 -14.69
CA SER A 347 10.03 -8.72 -14.06
C SER A 347 9.64 -10.16 -14.45
N THR A 348 8.87 -10.33 -15.53
CA THR A 348 8.27 -11.61 -15.91
C THR A 348 9.30 -12.70 -16.16
N PHE A 349 10.43 -12.37 -16.80
CA PHE A 349 11.43 -13.38 -17.16
C PHE A 349 12.49 -13.61 -16.08
N PHE A 350 12.45 -12.86 -14.96
CA PHE A 350 13.43 -12.81 -13.88
C PHE A 350 14.88 -12.51 -14.31
N SER A 351 15.34 -12.97 -15.48
CA SER A 351 16.66 -12.77 -16.10
C SER A 351 16.87 -11.33 -16.58
N ASP A 352 15.81 -10.63 -16.98
CA ASP A 352 15.84 -9.22 -17.34
C ASP A 352 14.70 -8.51 -16.60
N VAL A 353 15.04 -7.59 -15.70
CA VAL A 353 14.07 -6.67 -15.09
C VAL A 353 14.16 -5.35 -15.83
N THR A 354 13.07 -4.97 -16.49
CA THR A 354 13.02 -3.74 -17.30
C THR A 354 12.08 -2.72 -16.68
N MET A 355 12.55 -1.49 -16.55
CA MET A 355 11.71 -0.36 -16.14
C MET A 355 11.56 0.64 -17.27
N TRP A 356 10.31 0.98 -17.56
CA TRP A 356 9.89 1.95 -18.55
C TRP A 356 9.26 3.15 -17.85
N VAL A 357 9.57 4.36 -18.33
CA VAL A 357 9.00 5.61 -17.81
C VAL A 357 8.45 6.42 -18.96
N MET A 358 7.26 6.98 -18.76
CA MET A 358 6.64 7.95 -19.65
C MET A 358 7.18 9.34 -19.30
N ASN A 359 8.16 9.82 -20.07
CA ASN A 359 8.84 11.10 -19.78
C ASN A 359 7.96 12.32 -20.05
N GLU A 360 7.03 12.20 -20.99
CA GLU A 360 6.05 13.24 -21.29
C GLU A 360 4.67 12.69 -20.99
N TYR A 361 4.07 13.19 -19.91
CA TYR A 361 2.79 12.70 -19.44
C TYR A 361 1.71 12.78 -20.53
N GLY A 362 1.04 11.66 -20.78
CA GLY A 362 -0.01 11.52 -21.80
C GLY A 362 0.52 11.29 -23.22
N ASN A 363 1.83 11.37 -23.46
CA ASN A 363 2.44 11.02 -24.73
C ASN A 363 2.95 9.57 -24.70
N GLY A 364 2.19 8.65 -25.30
CA GLY A 364 2.57 7.23 -25.40
C GLY A 364 3.85 6.98 -26.20
N GLU A 365 4.33 7.92 -27.01
CA GLU A 365 5.60 7.77 -27.73
C GLU A 365 6.81 8.15 -26.85
N SER A 366 6.57 8.81 -25.71
CA SER A 366 7.62 9.25 -24.78
C SER A 366 8.13 8.15 -23.84
N TRP A 367 7.60 6.93 -23.97
CA TRP A 367 8.06 5.78 -23.18
C TRP A 367 9.52 5.47 -23.51
N THR A 368 10.39 5.57 -22.51
CA THR A 368 11.78 5.15 -22.63
C THR A 368 12.11 4.09 -21.61
N LYS A 369 12.96 3.13 -22.02
CA LYS A 369 13.57 2.17 -21.10
C LYS A 369 14.63 2.89 -20.27
N LEU A 370 14.40 3.02 -18.96
CA LEU A 370 15.38 3.65 -18.06
C LEU A 370 16.53 2.71 -17.70
N TYR A 371 16.21 1.44 -17.44
CA TYR A 371 17.23 0.43 -17.18
C TYR A 371 16.76 -0.97 -17.58
N SER A 372 17.74 -1.79 -17.95
CA SER A 372 17.64 -3.24 -18.10
C SER A 372 18.58 -3.84 -17.08
N ILE A 373 18.05 -4.61 -16.15
CA ILE A 373 18.86 -5.30 -15.16
C ILE A 373 18.95 -6.75 -15.61
N ASP A 374 20.13 -7.12 -16.13
CA ASP A 374 20.47 -8.53 -16.35
C ASP A 374 20.79 -9.17 -14.99
N THR A 375 19.95 -10.10 -14.56
CA THR A 375 20.12 -10.79 -13.28
C THR A 375 20.94 -12.08 -13.38
N LEU A 376 21.41 -12.44 -14.59
CA LEU A 376 22.22 -13.63 -14.85
C LEU A 376 23.71 -13.39 -14.61
N VAL A 377 24.16 -12.13 -14.59
CA VAL A 377 25.56 -11.76 -14.40
C VAL A 377 25.78 -11.30 -12.96
N SER A 378 26.56 -12.07 -12.19
CA SER A 378 26.96 -11.64 -10.84
C SER A 378 27.88 -10.42 -10.90
N SER A 379 28.00 -9.66 -9.80
CA SER A 379 28.97 -8.56 -9.64
C SER A 379 30.44 -8.99 -9.82
N LEU A 380 30.70 -10.30 -9.95
CA LEU A 380 32.00 -10.90 -10.22
C LEU A 380 32.18 -11.33 -11.69
N GLY A 381 31.26 -10.99 -12.60
CA GLY A 381 31.41 -11.18 -14.04
C GLY A 381 31.21 -12.61 -14.55
N HIS A 382 30.83 -13.56 -13.67
CA HIS A 382 30.50 -14.92 -14.08
C HIS A 382 28.98 -15.12 -14.21
N PRO A 383 28.52 -15.84 -15.26
CA PRO A 383 27.13 -16.25 -15.38
C PRO A 383 26.82 -17.23 -14.24
N ASP A 384 26.02 -16.80 -13.28
CA ASP A 384 25.64 -17.64 -12.15
C ASP A 384 24.19 -18.08 -12.34
N VAL A 385 24.03 -19.27 -12.94
CA VAL A 385 22.72 -19.91 -13.18
C VAL A 385 21.95 -20.18 -11.87
N SER A 386 22.61 -20.06 -10.71
CA SER A 386 22.04 -20.29 -9.38
C SER A 386 21.80 -19.02 -8.54
N ARG A 387 22.27 -17.85 -8.99
CA ARG A 387 22.14 -16.58 -8.28
C ARG A 387 21.45 -15.53 -9.14
N TYR A 388 20.13 -15.52 -9.04
CA TYR A 388 19.22 -14.47 -9.51
C TYR A 388 19.52 -13.16 -8.75
N GLY A 389 20.50 -12.41 -9.24
CA GLY A 389 21.05 -11.21 -8.61
C GLY A 389 20.35 -9.95 -9.08
N LEU A 390 19.26 -9.58 -8.40
CA LEU A 390 18.85 -8.21 -8.07
C LEU A 390 17.52 -8.13 -7.28
N CYS A 391 16.93 -9.27 -6.95
CA CYS A 391 15.81 -9.40 -6.00
C CYS A 391 16.29 -9.89 -4.62
N LEU A 392 17.38 -9.34 -4.10
CA LEU A 392 18.05 -9.87 -2.91
C LEU A 392 17.31 -9.68 -1.56
N PRO A 393 16.24 -8.86 -1.43
CA PRO A 393 15.31 -8.99 -0.30
C PRO A 393 14.24 -10.08 -0.46
N VAL A 394 14.06 -10.64 -1.66
CA VAL A 394 12.99 -11.62 -1.96
C VAL A 394 13.43 -13.06 -1.68
N LYS A 395 14.74 -13.35 -1.73
CA LYS A 395 15.28 -14.71 -1.51
C LYS A 395 15.27 -15.17 -0.04
N HIS A 396 14.97 -14.27 0.92
CA HIS A 396 14.96 -14.61 2.36
C HIS A 396 13.68 -15.31 2.85
N PHE A 397 12.66 -15.42 1.99
CA PHE A 397 11.38 -15.98 2.34
C PHE A 397 11.05 -17.09 1.35
N GLU A 398 11.43 -18.31 1.72
CA GLU A 398 11.18 -19.52 0.94
C GLU A 398 9.66 -19.64 0.64
N GLU A 399 9.34 -19.78 -0.64
CA GLU A 399 8.02 -20.19 -1.20
C GLU A 399 6.82 -19.22 -1.16
N ASP A 400 6.92 -18.00 -0.60
CA ASP A 400 5.79 -17.06 -0.57
C ASP A 400 5.80 -16.03 -1.72
N PHE A 401 4.69 -15.87 -2.45
CA PHE A 401 4.50 -14.72 -3.36
C PHE A 401 4.43 -13.42 -2.56
N PHE A 402 5.10 -12.35 -3.00
CA PHE A 402 5.10 -11.04 -2.30
C PHE A 402 4.23 -10.01 -3.01
N GLU A 403 3.66 -9.11 -2.23
CA GLU A 403 3.09 -7.86 -2.74
C GLU A 403 3.96 -6.70 -2.29
N ILE A 404 4.50 -5.96 -3.26
CA ILE A 404 5.39 -4.81 -3.08
C ILE A 404 4.69 -3.59 -3.66
N ILE A 405 4.64 -2.51 -2.90
CA ILE A 405 3.95 -1.28 -3.28
C ILE A 405 4.85 -0.08 -2.98
N PRO A 406 5.14 0.77 -3.97
CA PRO A 406 5.82 2.04 -3.73
C PRO A 406 5.00 2.93 -2.80
N HIS A 407 5.67 3.56 -1.84
CA HIS A 407 5.03 4.41 -0.85
C HIS A 407 5.96 5.51 -0.38
N ILE A 408 5.47 6.75 -0.34
CA ILE A 408 6.19 7.86 0.28
C ILE A 408 5.64 8.01 1.68
N ALA A 409 6.44 7.72 2.69
CA ALA A 409 5.99 7.80 4.07
C ALA A 409 5.66 9.26 4.46
N SER A 410 4.58 9.48 5.20
CA SER A 410 4.05 10.81 5.50
C SER A 410 3.75 11.01 6.97
N LEU A 411 4.18 12.14 7.53
CA LEU A 411 3.80 12.57 8.88
C LEU A 411 2.49 13.37 8.91
N ILE A 412 1.89 13.62 7.74
CA ILE A 412 0.67 14.43 7.62
C ILE A 412 -0.50 13.66 8.25
N PRO A 413 -1.14 14.20 9.30
CA PRO A 413 -2.28 13.55 9.94
C PRO A 413 -3.47 13.40 9.00
N LEU A 414 -4.23 12.32 9.13
CA LEU A 414 -5.41 12.11 8.28
C LEU A 414 -6.48 13.19 8.45
N LYS A 415 -6.65 13.70 9.67
CA LYS A 415 -7.57 14.81 9.97
C LYS A 415 -7.26 16.09 9.19
N ASP A 416 -6.01 16.28 8.75
CA ASP A 416 -5.58 17.49 8.04
C ASP A 416 -5.82 17.39 6.52
N VAL A 417 -6.20 16.21 6.01
CA VAL A 417 -6.38 15.93 4.57
C VAL A 417 -7.80 15.53 4.19
N VAL A 418 -8.69 15.29 5.16
CA VAL A 418 -10.07 14.88 4.90
C VAL A 418 -11.03 16.06 4.85
N LYS A 419 -12.07 15.93 4.04
CA LYS A 419 -13.15 16.91 3.95
C LYS A 419 -14.32 16.54 4.86
N GLY A 420 -14.46 17.25 5.97
CA GLY A 420 -15.60 17.15 6.88
C GLY A 420 -15.16 17.23 8.34
N ASP A 421 -15.98 17.87 9.19
CA ASP A 421 -15.64 18.08 10.60
C ASP A 421 -16.07 16.89 11.50
N ASP A 422 -16.99 16.04 11.01
CA ASP A 422 -17.63 14.96 11.79
C ASP A 422 -17.09 13.55 11.47
N ILE A 423 -15.88 13.43 10.91
CA ILE A 423 -15.33 12.12 10.53
C ILE A 423 -14.52 11.53 11.70
N GLU A 424 -14.88 10.32 12.09
CA GLU A 424 -14.11 9.54 13.06
C GLU A 424 -12.78 9.09 12.46
N VAL A 425 -11.69 9.78 12.81
CA VAL A 425 -10.31 9.32 12.55
C VAL A 425 -9.90 8.37 13.67
N LEU A 426 -9.59 7.14 13.30
CA LEU A 426 -9.20 6.08 14.23
C LEU A 426 -7.71 5.81 14.14
N ASN A 427 -7.17 5.05 15.10
CA ASN A 427 -5.75 4.68 15.11
C ASN A 427 -5.58 3.16 15.26
N PHE A 428 -4.63 2.57 14.53
CA PHE A 428 -4.30 1.14 14.63
C PHE A 428 -3.60 0.76 15.95
N HIS A 429 -3.06 1.74 16.67
CA HIS A 429 -2.32 1.55 17.91
C HIS A 429 -3.12 1.92 19.17
N SER A 430 -4.34 2.46 19.03
CA SER A 430 -5.19 2.83 20.16
C SER A 430 -5.76 1.63 20.92
#